data_AF-A0A0F9E6F0-F1
#
_entry.id   AF-A0A0F9E6F0-F1
#
_cell.length_a   1.000
_cell.length_b   1.000
_cell.length_c   1.000
_cell.angle_alpha   90.00
_cell.angle_beta   90.00
_cell.angle_gamma   90.00
#
_symmetry.space_group_name_H-M   'P 1'
#
loop_
_entity.id
_entity.type
_entity.pdbx_description
1 polymer ?
#
loop_
_entity_poly.entity_id
_entity_poly.type
_entity_poly.pdbx_seq_one_letter_code
_entity_poly.pdbx_strand_id
1 'polypeptide(L)'
;MAGNTRGKLKEHFEGIHRNMDWALHHIAKSATLIEARLSQLPGFQDAKGDAEKELAFLNTHPMYQAVTTLGEGLKTFDGLAQDIYTQI
;
A
#
# COMPACT_ATOMS: atom_id res chain seq x y z
N MET A 1 38.98 11.20 -1.84
CA MET A 1 37.63 11.56 -2.35
C MET A 1 36.53 11.02 -1.42
N ALA A 2 36.49 11.47 -0.16
CA ALA A 2 35.40 11.17 0.78
C ALA A 2 34.29 12.22 0.66
N GLY A 3 33.92 12.56 -0.59
CA GLY A 3 32.93 13.57 -0.89
C GLY A 3 31.53 13.03 -0.59
N ASN A 4 31.02 13.36 0.60
CA ASN A 4 29.62 13.30 1.01
C ASN A 4 28.89 11.96 0.82
N THR A 5 29.42 10.86 1.38
CA THR A 5 28.71 9.55 1.43
C THR A 5 27.33 9.67 2.09
N ARG A 6 27.21 10.52 3.11
CA ARG A 6 25.95 10.80 3.83
C ARG A 6 24.88 11.39 2.89
N GLY A 7 25.24 12.40 2.11
CA GLY A 7 24.31 13.03 1.15
C GLY A 7 23.87 12.07 0.06
N LYS A 8 24.76 11.22 -0.45
CA LYS A 8 24.39 10.18 -1.43
C LYS A 8 23.44 9.14 -0.84
N LEU A 9 23.67 8.70 0.41
CA LEU A 9 22.75 7.80 1.09
C LEU A 9 21.36 8.43 1.23
N LYS A 10 21.30 9.70 1.63
CA LYS A 10 20.05 10.46 1.73
C LYS A 10 19.33 10.54 0.37
N GLU A 11 20.03 10.91 -0.71
CA GLU A 11 19.45 10.96 -2.06
C GLU A 11 18.87 9.61 -2.51
N HIS A 12 19.56 8.51 -2.21
CA HIS A 12 19.06 7.17 -2.53
C HIS A 12 17.81 6.81 -1.72
N PHE A 13 17.79 7.09 -0.41
CA PHE A 13 16.61 6.85 0.42
C PHE A 13 15.41 7.74 0.03
N GLU A 14 15.64 9.00 -0.34
CA GLU A 14 14.60 9.87 -0.92
C GLU A 14 14.07 9.35 -2.26
N GLY A 15 14.93 8.70 -3.06
CA GLY A 15 14.51 7.98 -4.27
C GLY A 15 13.63 6.77 -3.96
N ILE A 16 14.00 5.98 -2.94
CA ILE A 16 13.22 4.82 -2.47
C ILE A 16 11.84 5.28 -1.97
N HIS A 17 11.78 6.32 -1.14
CA HIS A 17 10.53 6.87 -0.60
C HIS A 17 9.56 7.28 -1.71
N ARG A 18 10.04 8.04 -2.71
CA ARG A 18 9.23 8.45 -3.88
C ARG A 18 8.69 7.26 -4.69
N ASN A 19 9.48 6.19 -4.81
CA ASN A 19 9.02 4.98 -5.48
C ASN A 19 7.93 4.28 -4.68
N MET A 20 8.02 4.30 -3.34
CA MET A 20 6.99 3.74 -2.47
C MET A 20 5.71 4.55 -2.50
N ASP A 21 5.78 5.89 -2.50
CA ASP A 21 4.62 6.76 -2.70
C ASP A 21 3.87 6.42 -3.99
N TRP A 22 4.62 6.26 -5.09
CA TRP A 22 4.06 5.87 -6.38
C TRP A 22 3.42 4.47 -6.31
N ALA A 23 4.09 3.49 -5.71
CA ALA A 23 3.57 2.14 -5.54
C ALA A 23 2.29 2.13 -4.69
N LEU A 24 2.28 2.83 -3.56
CA LEU A 24 1.13 2.96 -2.66
C LEU A 24 -0.06 3.62 -3.35
N HIS A 25 0.17 4.67 -4.17
CA HIS A 25 -0.87 5.28 -4.99
C HIS A 25 -1.55 4.26 -5.90
N HIS A 26 -0.76 3.47 -6.64
CA HIS A 26 -1.31 2.49 -7.57
C HIS A 26 -1.95 1.31 -6.87
N ILE A 27 -1.40 0.84 -5.75
CA ILE A 27 -2.02 -0.19 -4.92
C ILE A 27 -3.39 0.25 -4.43
N ALA A 28 -3.51 1.48 -3.92
CA ALA A 28 -4.78 2.04 -3.49
C ALA A 28 -5.79 2.11 -4.65
N LYS A 29 -5.36 2.57 -5.84
CA LYS A 29 -6.21 2.58 -7.03
C LYS A 29 -6.63 1.19 -7.47
N SER A 30 -5.73 0.22 -7.45
CA SER A 30 -6.04 -1.18 -7.76
C SER A 30 -7.05 -1.75 -6.77
N ALA A 31 -6.88 -1.51 -5.47
CA ALA A 31 -7.83 -1.94 -4.44
C ALA A 31 -9.24 -1.37 -4.71
N THR A 32 -9.36 -0.07 -4.98
CA THR A 32 -10.65 0.56 -5.34
C THR A 32 -11.30 -0.06 -6.58
N LEU A 33 -10.51 -0.37 -7.62
CA LEU A 33 -11.04 -1.01 -8.83
C LEU A 33 -11.52 -2.45 -8.57
N ILE A 34 -10.79 -3.18 -7.71
CA ILE A 34 -11.16 -4.53 -7.28
C ILE A 34 -12.46 -4.46 -6.46
N GLU A 35 -12.55 -3.55 -5.48
CA GLU A 35 -13.76 -3.33 -4.68
C GLU A 35 -14.96 -3.03 -5.59
N ALA A 36 -14.82 -2.07 -6.50
CA ALA A 36 -15.89 -1.71 -7.44
C ALA A 36 -16.37 -2.92 -8.28
N ARG A 37 -15.46 -3.83 -8.65
CA ARG A 37 -15.82 -5.06 -9.35
C ARG A 37 -16.50 -6.07 -8.44
N LEU A 38 -15.98 -6.29 -7.23
CA LEU A 38 -16.52 -7.23 -6.25
C LEU A 38 -17.90 -6.80 -5.75
N SER A 39 -18.15 -5.50 -5.64
CA SER A 39 -19.46 -4.95 -5.23
C SER A 39 -20.60 -5.22 -6.22
N GLN A 40 -20.28 -5.64 -7.44
CA GLN A 40 -21.27 -6.05 -8.44
C GLN A 40 -21.67 -7.54 -8.31
N LEU A 41 -20.96 -8.31 -7.49
CA LEU A 41 -21.25 -9.74 -7.31
C LEU A 41 -22.52 -9.92 -6.46
N PRO A 42 -23.30 -10.98 -6.71
CA PRO A 42 -24.52 -11.26 -5.95
C PRO A 42 -24.27 -11.35 -4.44
N GLY A 43 -23.19 -12.02 -4.01
CA GLY A 43 -22.87 -12.20 -2.60
C GLY A 43 -22.47 -10.91 -1.86
N PHE A 44 -22.16 -9.83 -2.59
CA PHE A 44 -21.94 -8.52 -1.96
C PHE A 44 -23.26 -7.83 -1.58
N GLN A 45 -24.37 -8.15 -2.27
CA GLN A 45 -25.66 -7.51 -1.98
C GLN A 45 -26.17 -7.83 -0.58
N ASP A 46 -25.83 -9.02 -0.07
CA ASP A 46 -26.19 -9.46 1.28
C ASP A 46 -25.37 -8.75 2.37
N ALA A 47 -24.18 -8.24 2.01
CA ALA A 47 -23.27 -7.53 2.90
C ALA A 47 -23.45 -6.00 2.84
N LYS A 48 -24.07 -5.49 1.77
CA LYS A 48 -24.14 -4.05 1.44
C LYS A 48 -24.79 -3.23 2.56
N GLY A 49 -24.12 -2.15 2.97
CA GLY A 49 -24.56 -1.23 4.03
C GLY A 49 -24.06 -1.58 5.43
N ASP A 50 -23.31 -2.68 5.57
CA ASP A 50 -22.65 -3.11 6.80
C ASP A 50 -21.14 -3.19 6.55
N ALA A 51 -20.39 -2.21 7.07
CA ALA A 51 -18.97 -2.07 6.77
C ALA A 51 -18.13 -3.30 7.17
N GLU A 52 -18.50 -3.99 8.25
CA GLU A 52 -17.79 -5.19 8.69
C GLU A 52 -18.04 -6.36 7.74
N LYS A 53 -19.29 -6.52 7.28
CA LYS A 53 -19.64 -7.57 6.31
C LYS A 53 -19.10 -7.30 4.92
N GLU A 54 -19.11 -6.04 4.49
CA GLU A 54 -18.50 -5.63 3.22
C GLU A 54 -17.01 -5.96 3.22
N LEU A 55 -16.29 -5.56 4.28
CA LEU A 55 -14.87 -5.87 4.42
C LEU A 55 -14.62 -7.38 4.53
N ALA A 56 -15.45 -8.13 5.26
CA ALA A 56 -15.35 -9.58 5.34
C ALA A 56 -15.50 -10.23 3.96
N PHE A 57 -16.49 -9.82 3.16
CA PHE A 57 -16.69 -10.30 1.79
C PHE A 57 -15.50 -9.95 0.90
N LEU A 58 -14.99 -8.72 0.97
CA LEU A 58 -13.82 -8.32 0.18
C LEU A 58 -12.59 -9.17 0.56
N ASN A 59 -12.38 -9.42 1.85
CA ASN A 59 -11.27 -10.23 2.35
C ASN A 59 -11.37 -11.72 2.02
N THR A 60 -12.54 -12.25 1.64
CA THR A 60 -12.60 -13.63 1.09
C THR A 60 -12.00 -13.73 -0.31
N HIS A 61 -11.74 -12.60 -0.99
CA HIS A 61 -11.23 -12.58 -2.35
C HIS A 61 -9.70 -12.42 -2.37
N PRO A 62 -8.95 -13.42 -2.88
CA PRO A 62 -7.49 -13.44 -2.78
C PRO A 62 -6.79 -12.23 -3.41
N MET A 63 -7.33 -11.68 -4.50
CA MET A 63 -6.73 -10.52 -5.17
C MET A 63 -6.86 -9.25 -4.34
N TYR A 64 -8.01 -9.04 -3.68
CA TYR A 64 -8.19 -7.89 -2.80
C TYR A 64 -7.21 -7.99 -1.62
N GLN A 65 -7.19 -9.15 -0.96
CA GLN A 65 -6.27 -9.42 0.14
C GLN A 65 -4.80 -9.23 -0.24
N ALA A 66 -4.38 -9.76 -1.39
CA ALA A 66 -2.99 -9.64 -1.85
C ALA A 66 -2.59 -8.17 -2.06
N VAL A 67 -3.46 -7.37 -2.68
CA VAL A 67 -3.19 -5.95 -2.97
C VAL A 67 -3.17 -5.13 -1.68
N THR A 68 -4.11 -5.35 -0.75
CA THR A 68 -4.15 -4.63 0.52
C THR A 68 -2.97 -4.99 1.42
N THR A 69 -2.65 -6.29 1.56
CA THR A 69 -1.47 -6.73 2.33
C THR A 69 -0.16 -6.21 1.75
N LEU A 70 -0.02 -6.15 0.43
CA LEU A 70 1.16 -5.54 -0.21
C LEU A 70 1.27 -4.05 0.14
N GLY A 71 0.16 -3.32 0.12
CA GLY A 71 0.10 -1.91 0.51
C GLY A 71 0.51 -1.68 1.96
N GLU A 72 0.02 -2.50 2.88
CA GLU A 72 0.42 -2.46 4.29
C GLU A 72 1.92 -2.72 4.46
N GLY A 73 2.45 -3.77 3.82
CA GLY A 73 3.87 -4.11 3.88
C GLY A 73 4.76 -2.99 3.33
N LEU A 74 4.40 -2.39 2.20
CA LEU A 74 5.13 -1.26 1.63
C LEU A 74 5.08 -0.03 2.53
N LYS A 75 3.93 0.27 3.14
CA LYS A 75 3.79 1.39 4.07
C LYS A 75 4.65 1.20 5.32
N THR A 76 4.68 -0.02 5.86
CA THR A 76 5.57 -0.35 6.99
C THR A 76 7.03 -0.20 6.61
N PHE A 77 7.43 -0.70 5.44
CA PHE A 77 8.81 -0.60 4.99
C PHE A 77 9.23 0.86 4.74
N ASP A 78 8.36 1.67 4.14
CA ASP A 78 8.60 3.09 3.91
C ASP A 78 8.80 3.86 5.23
N GLY A 79 7.95 3.61 6.23
CA GLY A 79 8.09 4.20 7.56
C GLY A 79 9.43 3.83 8.23
N LEU A 80 9.84 2.56 8.15
CA LEU A 80 11.14 2.11 8.67
C LEU A 80 12.32 2.76 7.93
N ALA A 81 12.23 2.90 6.61
CA ALA A 81 13.24 3.60 5.82
C ALA A 81 13.31 5.09 6.19
N GLN A 82 12.15 5.70 6.48
CA GLN A 82 12.04 7.08 6.93
C GLN A 82 12.68 7.34 8.28
N ASP A 83 12.49 6.44 9.23
CA ASP A 83 13.15 6.51 10.54
C ASP A 83 14.67 6.45 10.42
N ILE A 84 15.21 5.65 9.48
CA ILE A 84 16.65 5.55 9.27
C ILE A 84 17.22 6.84 8.68
N TYR A 85 16.63 7.40 7.61
CA TYR A 85 17.22 8.58 6.98
C TYR A 85 17.02 9.86 7.78
N THR A 86 15.96 9.99 8.60
CA THR A 86 15.76 11.15 9.48
C THR A 86 16.83 11.25 10.56
N GLN A 87 17.42 10.10 10.93
CA GLN A 87 18.54 10.01 11.87
C GLN A 87 19.91 10.19 11.20
N ILE A 88 20.00 10.05 9.86
CA ILE A 88 21.25 10.15 9.10
C ILE A 88 21.69 11.60 8.94
#